data_AF-A0A344W1L9-F1
#
_entry.id   AF-A0A344W1L9-F1
#
_cell.length_a   1.000
_cell.length_b   1.000
_cell.length_c   1.000
_cell.angle_alpha   90.00
_cell.angle_beta   90.00
_cell.angle_gamma   90.00
#
_symmetry.space_group_name_H-M   'P 1'
#
loop_
_entity.id
_entity.type
_entity.pdbx_description
1 polymer ?
#
loop_
_entity_poly.entity_id
_entity_poly.type
_entity_poly.pdbx_seq_one_letter_code
_entity_poly.pdbx_strand_id
1 'polypeptide(L)' 'MAHPHQQISVHVRAFITWLTIFPLVALGLTFLMPLLGDTHPIFKAFVLTLIVVPLAVYVIVPRLLGLYVKLSSKKSSSPN' A
#
# COMPACT_ATOMS: atom_id res chain seq x y z
N MET A 1 -30.42 -14.36 -17.10
CA MET A 1 -29.15 -14.18 -17.82
C MET A 1 -28.21 -13.42 -16.88
N ALA A 2 -27.35 -14.14 -16.15
CA ALA A 2 -26.44 -13.51 -15.19
C ALA A 2 -25.24 -12.95 -15.96
N HIS A 3 -25.08 -11.63 -15.92
CA HIS A 3 -23.92 -10.96 -16.50
C HIS A 3 -22.66 -11.42 -15.75
N PRO A 4 -21.63 -11.97 -16.41
CA PRO A 4 -20.36 -12.23 -15.74
C PRO A 4 -19.78 -10.88 -15.33
N HIS A 5 -19.78 -10.58 -14.03
CA HIS A 5 -19.00 -9.48 -13.50
C HIS A 5 -17.58 -9.68 -14.00
N GLN A 6 -17.06 -8.74 -14.79
CA GLN A 6 -15.72 -8.80 -15.35
C GLN A 6 -14.73 -8.96 -14.19
N GLN A 7 -14.38 -10.21 -13.93
CA GLN A 7 -13.67 -10.60 -12.72
C GLN A 7 -12.27 -10.07 -12.90
N ILE A 8 -11.96 -8.97 -12.20
CA ILE A 8 -10.65 -8.33 -12.22
C ILE A 8 -9.62 -9.45 -12.04
N SER A 9 -8.70 -9.57 -13.01
CA SER A 9 -7.73 -10.66 -13.03
C SER A 9 -7.06 -10.80 -11.68
N VAL A 10 -7.00 -12.03 -11.15
CA VAL A 10 -6.40 -12.33 -9.85
C VAL A 10 -4.96 -11.83 -9.80
N HIS A 11 -4.24 -11.88 -10.93
CA HIS A 11 -2.89 -11.33 -11.07
C HIS A 11 -2.85 -9.81 -10.88
N VAL A 12 -3.85 -9.07 -11.36
CA VAL A 12 -3.93 -7.61 -11.19
C VAL A 12 -4.20 -7.25 -9.73
N ARG A 13 -5.13 -7.94 -9.06
CA ARG A 13 -5.36 -7.74 -7.61
C ARG A 13 -4.11 -8.10 -6.79
N ALA A 14 -3.46 -9.20 -7.11
CA ALA A 14 -2.23 -9.64 -6.45
C ALA A 14 -1.12 -8.60 -6.65
N PHE A 15 -0.93 -8.10 -7.87
CA PHE A 15 0.09 -7.11 -8.19
C PHE A 15 -0.15 -5.78 -7.47
N ILE A 16 -1.38 -5.27 -7.44
CA ILE A 16 -1.71 -4.02 -6.72
C ILE A 16 -1.45 -4.17 -5.22
N THR A 17 -1.86 -5.29 -4.64
CA THR A 17 -1.63 -5.58 -3.20
C THR A 17 -0.13 -5.68 -2.91
N TRP A 18 0.60 -6.41 -3.76
CA TRP A 18 2.05 -6.53 -3.65
C TRP A 18 2.75 -5.17 -3.75
N LEU A 19 2.36 -4.34 -4.73
CA LEU A 19 2.89 -2.98 -4.90
C LEU A 19 2.50 -2.04 -3.76
N THR A 20 1.50 -2.37 -2.96
CA THR A 20 1.15 -1.57 -1.77
C THR A 20 2.00 -1.98 -0.57
N ILE A 21 2.14 -3.29 -0.35
CA ILE A 21 2.83 -3.82 0.83
C ILE A 21 4.35 -3.75 0.68
N PHE A 22 4.89 -4.19 -0.47
CA PHE A 22 6.34 -4.27 -0.69
C PHE A 22 7.07 -2.94 -0.48
N PRO A 23 6.72 -1.84 -1.19
CA PRO A 23 7.46 -0.60 -1.04
C PRO A 23 7.28 0.02 0.34
N LEU A 24 6.15 -0.23 0.98
CA LEU A 24 5.88 0.24 2.32
C LEU A 24 6.74 -0.46 3.38
N VAL A 25 6.86 -1.78 3.27
CA VAL A 25 7.78 -2.57 4.10
C VAL A 25 9.23 -2.18 3.80
N ALA A 26 9.58 -2.01 2.53
CA ALA A 26 10.92 -1.58 2.12
C ALA A 26 11.29 -0.22 2.72
N LEU A 27 10.40 0.78 2.63
CA LEU A 27 10.59 2.08 3.27
C LEU A 27 10.74 1.93 4.79
N GLY A 28 9.88 1.13 5.43
CA GLY A 28 10.02 0.80 6.84
C GLY A 28 11.42 0.27 7.15
N LEU A 29 11.91 -0.70 6.41
CA LEU A 29 13.25 -1.26 6.62
C LEU A 29 14.34 -0.20 6.38
N THR A 30 14.27 0.57 5.29
CA THR A 30 15.28 1.58 4.95
C THR A 30 15.39 2.69 5.98
N PHE A 31 14.28 3.16 6.56
CA PHE A 31 14.31 4.26 7.53
C PHE A 31 14.49 3.77 8.98
N LEU A 32 13.86 2.65 9.36
CA LEU A 32 13.84 2.18 10.74
C LEU A 32 15.03 1.28 11.09
N MET A 33 15.55 0.46 10.16
CA MET A 33 16.73 -0.38 10.47
C MET A 33 17.96 0.43 10.87
N PRO A 34 18.34 1.51 10.15
CA PRO A 34 19.50 2.33 10.52
C PRO A 34 19.25 3.10 11.81
N LEU A 35 18.01 3.60 12.01
CA LEU A 35 17.64 4.38 13.19
C LEU A 35 17.77 3.57 14.49
N LEU A 36 17.57 2.25 14.42
CA LEU A 36 17.64 1.35 15.56
C LEU A 36 19.03 0.74 15.80
N GLY A 37 20.09 1.16 15.09
CA GLY A 37 21.48 0.81 15.41
C GLY A 37 21.76 -0.70 15.55
N ASP A 38 22.54 -1.13 16.54
CA ASP A 38 22.84 -2.55 16.80
C ASP A 38 21.82 -3.26 17.71
N THR A 39 20.62 -2.69 17.87
CA THR A 39 19.60 -3.28 18.76
C THR A 39 19.13 -4.65 18.26
N HIS A 40 18.73 -5.53 19.19
CA HIS A 40 18.34 -6.91 18.91
C HIS A 40 17.35 -7.02 17.73
N PRO A 41 17.58 -7.93 16.75
CA PRO A 41 16.78 -8.01 15.53
C PRO A 41 15.26 -8.16 15.78
N ILE A 42 14.87 -8.90 16.82
CA ILE A 42 13.46 -9.07 17.20
C ILE A 42 12.84 -7.75 17.66
N PHE A 43 13.57 -6.95 18.45
CA PHE A 43 13.08 -5.65 18.90
C PHE A 43 12.92 -4.68 17.72
N LYS A 44 13.84 -4.73 16.76
CA LYS A 44 13.71 -3.97 15.51
C LYS A 44 12.47 -4.36 14.73
N ALA A 45 12.22 -5.66 14.56
CA ALA A 45 11.02 -6.14 13.87
C ALA A 45 9.74 -5.73 14.60
N PHE A 46 9.74 -5.74 15.93
CA PHE A 46 8.61 -5.28 16.74
C PHE A 46 8.33 -3.78 16.55
N VAL A 47 9.35 -2.93 16.67
CA VAL A 47 9.19 -1.48 16.46
C VAL A 47 8.78 -1.19 15.01
N LEU A 48 9.35 -1.92 14.05
CA LEU A 48 8.98 -1.84 12.65
C LEU A 48 7.51 -2.15 12.42
N THR A 49 6.97 -3.24 12.95
CA THR A 49 5.55 -3.58 12.75
C THR A 49 4.63 -2.60 13.47
N LEU A 50 5.00 -2.16 14.68
CA LEU A 50 4.24 -1.19 15.46
C LEU A 50 4.13 0.17 14.75
N ILE A 51 5.11 0.55 13.94
CA ILE A 51 5.07 1.79 13.15
C ILE A 51 4.49 1.57 11.76
N VAL A 52 5.01 0.57 11.02
CA VAL A 52 4.65 0.33 9.61
C VAL A 52 3.17 -0.01 9.49
N VAL A 53 2.61 -0.86 10.37
CA VAL A 53 1.22 -1.31 10.23
C VAL A 53 0.22 -0.15 10.42
N PRO A 54 0.29 0.68 11.48
CA PRO A 54 -0.60 1.82 11.60
C PRO A 54 -0.39 2.85 10.49
N LEU A 55 0.85 3.14 10.11
CA LEU A 55 1.11 4.09 9.02
C LEU A 55 0.52 3.61 7.69
N ALA A 56 0.64 2.31 7.42
CA ALA A 56 0.06 1.66 6.26
C ALA A 56 -1.45 1.86 6.21
N VAL A 57 -2.13 1.44 7.28
CA VAL A 57 -3.59 1.36 7.32
C VAL A 57 -4.23 2.74 7.45
N TYR A 58 -3.67 3.63 8.27
CA TYR A 58 -4.29 4.91 8.58
C TYR A 58 -3.81 6.07 7.71
N VAL A 59 -2.66 5.97 7.04
CA VAL A 59 -2.12 7.08 6.24
C VAL A 59 -2.02 6.71 4.77
N ILE A 60 -1.33 5.61 4.44
CA ILE A 60 -0.98 5.28 3.06
C ILE A 60 -2.19 4.78 2.28
N VAL A 61 -2.93 3.81 2.84
CA VAL A 61 -4.15 3.27 2.22
C VAL A 61 -5.18 4.38 1.92
N PRO A 62 -5.58 5.25 2.87
CA PRO A 62 -6.54 6.31 2.58
C PRO A 62 -6.00 7.35 1.58
N ARG A 63 -4.70 7.69 1.61
CA ARG A 63 -4.10 8.59 0.62
C ARG A 63 -4.11 7.99 -0.79
N LEU A 64 -3.79 6.70 -0.93
CA LEU A 64 -3.82 6.02 -2.23
C LEU A 64 -5.24 5.91 -2.79
N LEU A 65 -6.22 5.56 -1.94
CA LEU A 65 -7.63 5.53 -2.33
C LEU A 65 -8.11 6.92 -2.76
N GLY A 66 -7.77 7.97 -2.00
CA GLY A 66 -8.08 9.35 -2.36
C GLY A 66 -7.44 9.80 -3.68
N LEU A 67 -6.17 9.44 -3.91
CA LEU A 67 -5.47 9.73 -5.17
C LEU A 67 -6.11 8.98 -6.34
N TYR A 68 -6.46 7.70 -6.16
CA TYR A 68 -7.12 6.89 -7.18
C TYR A 68 -8.49 7.45 -7.57
N VAL A 69 -9.32 7.84 -6.60
CA VAL A 69 -10.62 8.50 -6.86
C VAL A 69 -10.42 9.79 -7.64
N LYS A 70 -9.43 10.61 -7.26
CA LYS A 70 -9.12 11.88 -7.95
C LYS A 70 -8.65 11.66 -9.40
N LEU A 71 -7.83 10.64 -9.65
CA LEU A 71 -7.35 10.27 -10.98
C LEU A 71 -8.46 9.65 -11.85
N SER A 72 -9.31 8.81 -11.26
CA SER A 72 -10.45 8.19 -11.95
C SER A 72 -11.52 9.23 -12.33
N SER A 73 -11.80 10.18 -11.43
CA SER A 73 -12.73 11.28 -11.69
C SER A 73 -12.23 12.23 -12.79
N LYS A 74 -10.91 12.35 -12.99
CA LYS A 74 -10.33 13.13 -14.10
C LYS A 74 -10.42 12.42 -15.45
N LYS A 75 -10.65 11.10 -15.48
CA LYS A 75 -10.81 10.33 -16.72
C LYS A 75 -12.24 10.39 -17.28
N SER A 76 -13.23 10.74 -16.46
CA SER A 76 -14.62 10.95 -16.92
C SER A 76 -14.90 12.35 -17.47
N SER A 77 -13.90 13.25 -17.49
CA SER A 77 -14.03 14.62 -18.03
C SER A 77 -13.21 14.81 -19.31
N SER A 78 -13.38 13.92 -20.29
CA SER A 78 -13.11 14.26 -21.70
C SER A 78 -14.46 14.66 -22.29
N PRO A 79 -14.79 15.97 -22.36
CA PRO A 79 -15.95 16.41 -23.11
C PRO A 79 -15.65 16.28 -24.62
N ASN A 80 -16.69 15.90 -25.37
CA ASN A 80 -16.79 16.09 -26.82
C ASN A 80 -16.48 17.54 -27.21
#